data_AF-A0A8B6H6S4-F1
#
_entry.id   AF-A0A8B6H6S4-F1
#
_cell.length_a   1.000
_cell.length_b   1.000
_cell.length_c   1.000
_cell.angle_alpha   90.00
_cell.angle_beta   90.00
_cell.angle_gamma   90.00
#
_symmetry.space_group_name_H-M   'P 1'
#
loop_
_entity.id
_entity.type
_entity.pdbx_description
1 polymer ?
#
loop_
_entity_poly.entity_id
_entity_poly.type
_entity_poly.pdbx_seq_one_letter_code
_entity_poly.pdbx_strand_id
1 'polypeptide(L)'
;MESLRNITDMMGFTSGKCFPYAVQYLTYETNKILQVELYRNLALAGVCVFIVTLLLIANLWTSLIVFSCVIFTLIDVAGTLYFWDVTIDTASSILLTLSVGLAVDYSAHIGHTYMTILGDKN
;
A
#
# COMPACT_ATOMS: atom_id res chain seq x y z
N MET A 1 -7.79 5.32 -24.63
CA MET A 1 -7.56 6.77 -24.86
C MET A 1 -6.14 7.09 -25.35
N GLU A 2 -5.17 6.16 -25.27
CA GLU A 2 -3.83 6.34 -25.86
C GLU A 2 -3.87 6.58 -27.38
N SER A 3 -4.85 6.04 -28.09
CA SER A 3 -5.04 6.27 -29.53
C SER A 3 -5.27 7.75 -29.89
N LEU A 4 -6.00 8.51 -29.04
CA LEU A 4 -6.23 9.95 -29.25
C LEU A 4 -4.96 10.78 -29.02
N ARG A 5 -4.17 10.40 -28.00
CA ARG A 5 -2.83 10.98 -27.78
C ARG A 5 -1.91 10.70 -28.96
N ASN A 6 -1.92 9.47 -29.48
CA ASN A 6 -1.08 9.06 -30.60
C ASN A 6 -1.45 9.81 -31.89
N ILE A 7 -2.75 10.00 -32.19
CA ILE A 7 -3.21 10.81 -33.34
C ILE A 7 -2.80 12.27 -33.19
N THR A 8 -2.81 12.82 -31.98
CA THR A 8 -2.41 14.22 -31.73
C THR A 8 -0.90 14.41 -31.91
N ASP A 9 -0.08 13.45 -31.46
CA ASP A 9 1.38 13.45 -31.68
C ASP A 9 1.73 13.23 -33.17
N MET A 10 0.97 12.40 -33.89
CA MET A 10 1.15 12.14 -35.33
C MET A 10 0.91 13.38 -36.21
N MET A 11 0.08 14.33 -35.75
CA MET A 11 -0.20 15.56 -36.51
C MET A 11 0.90 16.63 -36.39
N GLY A 12 1.99 16.38 -35.65
CA GLY A 12 3.18 17.24 -35.66
C GLY A 12 2.98 18.63 -35.04
N PHE A 13 1.89 18.86 -34.31
CA PHE A 13 1.74 20.06 -33.50
C PHE A 13 2.80 20.01 -32.38
N THR A 14 3.64 21.04 -32.29
CA THR A 14 4.70 21.19 -31.30
C THR A 14 4.33 20.55 -29.96
N SER A 15 5.14 19.57 -29.50
CA SER A 15 4.97 18.93 -28.19
C SER A 15 4.64 19.98 -27.13
N GLY A 16 3.39 19.96 -26.63
CA GLY A 16 2.92 20.83 -25.56
C GLY A 16 1.92 21.95 -25.93
N LYS A 17 1.56 22.17 -27.20
CA LYS A 17 0.59 23.24 -27.56
C LYS A 17 -0.85 22.77 -27.78
N CYS A 18 -1.07 21.51 -28.13
CA CYS A 18 -2.41 20.94 -28.30
C CYS A 18 -2.47 19.59 -27.61
N PHE A 19 -3.42 19.44 -26.68
CA PHE A 19 -3.72 18.17 -26.02
C PHE A 19 -5.22 17.88 -26.12
N PRO A 20 -5.62 16.62 -26.33
CA PRO A 20 -7.02 16.25 -26.29
C PRO A 20 -7.54 16.43 -24.86
N TYR A 21 -8.52 17.31 -24.67
CA TYR A 21 -9.16 17.54 -23.38
C TYR A 21 -10.58 16.96 -23.35
N ALA A 22 -10.83 16.09 -22.39
CA ALA A 22 -12.18 15.72 -21.96
C ALA A 22 -12.16 15.47 -20.46
N VAL A 23 -13.28 15.69 -19.76
CA VAL A 23 -13.35 15.48 -18.30
C VAL A 23 -12.95 14.05 -17.90
N GLN A 24 -13.23 13.07 -18.77
CA GLN A 24 -12.87 11.66 -18.57
C GLN A 24 -11.36 11.39 -18.65
N TYR A 25 -10.55 12.31 -19.21
CA TYR A 25 -9.08 12.17 -19.23
C TYR A 25 -8.49 12.22 -17.82
N LEU A 26 -9.00 13.10 -16.95
CA LEU A 26 -8.50 13.28 -15.59
C LEU A 26 -8.62 11.99 -14.77
N THR A 27 -9.79 11.34 -14.81
CA THR A 27 -10.02 10.08 -14.08
C THR A 27 -9.17 8.94 -14.64
N TYR A 28 -9.00 8.89 -15.97
CA TYR A 28 -8.20 7.85 -16.63
C TYR A 28 -6.71 8.00 -16.32
N GLU A 29 -6.15 9.20 -16.40
CA GLU A 29 -4.75 9.45 -16.04
C GLU A 29 -4.48 9.17 -14.56
N THR A 30 -5.41 9.57 -13.68
CA THR A 30 -5.29 9.29 -12.24
C THR A 30 -5.26 7.78 -11.98
N ASN A 31 -6.18 7.01 -12.57
CA ASN A 31 -6.21 5.56 -12.43
C ASN A 31 -4.95 4.87 -13.01
N LYS A 32 -4.39 5.42 -14.10
CA LYS A 32 -3.13 4.89 -14.68
C LYS A 32 -1.94 5.09 -13.74
N ILE A 33 -1.84 6.25 -13.09
CA ILE A 33 -0.75 6.55 -12.16
C ILE A 33 -0.97 5.83 -10.82
N LEU A 34 -2.23 5.62 -10.44
CA LEU A 34 -2.63 5.01 -9.17
C LEU A 34 -1.96 3.67 -8.90
N GLN A 35 -1.92 2.78 -9.89
CA GLN A 35 -1.36 1.43 -9.68
C GLN A 35 0.12 1.48 -9.29
N VAL A 36 0.90 2.35 -9.94
CA VAL A 36 2.33 2.51 -9.66
C VAL A 36 2.53 3.18 -8.30
N GLU A 37 1.75 4.23 -8.03
CA GLU A 37 1.82 4.97 -6.77
C GLU A 37 1.43 4.09 -5.57
N LEU A 38 0.39 3.27 -5.72
CA LEU A 38 -0.07 2.32 -4.70
C LEU A 38 1.01 1.30 -4.38
N TYR A 39 1.58 0.65 -5.40
CA TYR A 39 2.64 -0.34 -5.18
C TYR A 39 3.86 0.29 -4.50
N ARG A 40 4.23 1.52 -4.90
CA ARG A 40 5.33 2.26 -4.29
C ARG A 40 5.06 2.60 -2.82
N ASN A 41 3.86 3.10 -2.51
CA ASN A 41 3.47 3.42 -1.14
C ASN A 41 3.39 2.18 -0.25
N LEU A 42 2.85 1.08 -0.77
CA LEU A 42 2.77 -0.18 -0.02
C LEU A 42 4.16 -0.75 0.27
N ALA A 43 5.07 -0.69 -0.72
CA ALA A 43 6.45 -1.12 -0.54
C ALA A 43 7.20 -0.25 0.49
N LEU A 44 7.08 1.08 0.40
CA LEU A 44 7.67 2.02 1.36
C LEU A 44 7.13 1.78 2.79
N ALA A 45 5.81 1.64 2.92
CA ALA A 45 5.18 1.34 4.20
C ALA A 45 5.68 0.00 4.77
N GLY A 46 5.77 -1.05 3.95
CA GLY A 46 6.30 -2.35 4.34
C GLY A 46 7.75 -2.28 4.82
N VAL A 47 8.62 -1.51 4.15
CA VAL A 47 10.01 -1.29 4.56
C VAL A 47 10.08 -0.55 5.89
N CYS A 48 9.29 0.50 6.08
CA CYS A 48 9.22 1.22 7.35
C CYS A 48 8.77 0.30 8.50
N VAL A 49 7.75 -0.51 8.27
CA VAL A 49 7.27 -1.49 9.26
C VAL A 49 8.36 -2.51 9.59
N PHE A 50 9.07 -3.03 8.59
CA PHE A 50 10.19 -3.94 8.82
C PHE A 50 11.27 -3.32 9.72
N ILE A 51 11.65 -2.06 9.46
CA ILE A 51 12.64 -1.35 10.28
C ILE A 51 12.13 -1.16 11.72
N VAL A 52 10.87 -0.72 11.90
CA VAL A 52 10.30 -0.49 13.24
C VAL A 52 10.20 -1.79 14.03
N THR A 53 9.74 -2.88 13.40
CA THR A 53 9.68 -4.21 14.05
C THR A 53 11.06 -4.76 14.43
N LEU A 54 12.08 -4.49 13.61
CA LEU A 54 13.47 -4.86 13.91
C LEU A 54 14.02 -4.08 15.11
N LEU A 55 13.75 -2.77 15.16
CA LEU A 55 14.18 -1.88 16.23
C LEU A 55 13.50 -2.21 17.56
N LEU A 56 12.21 -2.56 17.54
CA LEU A 56 11.42 -2.76 18.75
C LEU A 56 11.73 -4.06 19.50
N ILE A 57 12.14 -5.13 18.81
CA ILE A 57 12.14 -6.48 19.39
C ILE A 57 13.52 -6.98 19.81
N ALA A 58 14.62 -6.58 19.14
CA ALA A 58 16.00 -7.02 19.44
C ALA A 58 16.18 -8.56 19.67
N ASN A 59 15.21 -9.39 19.26
CA ASN A 59 15.15 -10.85 19.43
C ASN A 59 14.52 -11.50 18.17
N LEU A 60 15.32 -12.28 17.44
CA LEU A 60 14.99 -12.78 16.08
C LEU A 60 13.71 -13.63 15.99
N TRP A 61 13.38 -14.42 17.01
CA TRP A 61 12.23 -15.33 16.98
C TRP A 61 10.88 -14.60 17.02
N THR A 62 10.74 -13.60 17.90
CA THR A 62 9.51 -12.79 18.00
C THR A 62 9.33 -11.92 16.76
N SER A 63 10.44 -11.41 16.20
CA SER A 63 10.42 -10.59 14.98
C SER A 63 9.86 -11.37 13.78
N LEU A 64 10.24 -12.65 13.63
CA LEU A 64 9.71 -13.49 12.55
C LEU A 64 8.19 -13.71 12.62
N ILE A 65 7.64 -13.89 13.81
CA ILE A 65 6.19 -14.07 14.02
C ILE A 65 5.44 -12.78 13.70
N VAL A 66 5.96 -11.63 14.14
CA VAL A 66 5.36 -10.33 13.84
C VAL A 66 5.44 -10.03 12.34
N PHE A 67 6.58 -10.33 11.70
CA PHE A 67 6.74 -10.14 10.27
C PHE A 67 5.80 -11.03 9.46
N SER A 68 5.60 -12.29 9.86
CA SER A 68 4.61 -13.16 9.19
C SER A 68 3.19 -12.64 9.38
N CYS A 69 2.86 -12.09 10.55
CA CYS A 69 1.57 -11.47 10.82
C CYS A 69 1.33 -10.27 9.87
N VAL A 70 2.33 -9.42 9.66
CA VAL A 70 2.25 -8.30 8.70
C VAL A 70 1.99 -8.81 7.27
N ILE A 71 2.71 -9.84 6.82
CA ILE A 71 2.47 -10.43 5.48
C ILE A 71 1.04 -10.97 5.38
N PHE A 72 0.55 -11.67 6.41
CA PHE A 72 -0.81 -12.18 6.45
C PHE A 72 -1.85 -11.05 6.38
N THR A 73 -1.66 -9.94 7.09
CA THR A 73 -2.57 -8.79 7.01
C THR A 73 -2.59 -8.13 5.63
N LEU A 74 -1.43 -8.04 4.95
CA LEU A 74 -1.35 -7.52 3.58
C LEU A 74 -2.15 -8.42 2.61
N ILE A 75 -2.00 -9.73 2.73
CA ILE A 75 -2.72 -10.71 1.89
C ILE A 75 -4.22 -10.67 2.21
N ASP A 76 -4.61 -10.58 3.47
CA ASP A 76 -6.01 -10.55 3.91
C ASP A 76 -6.74 -9.31 3.39
N VAL A 77 -6.15 -8.13 3.52
CA VAL A 77 -6.76 -6.89 3.04
C VAL A 77 -6.82 -6.87 1.50
N ALA A 78 -5.75 -7.31 0.82
CA ALA A 78 -5.76 -7.42 -0.65
C ALA A 78 -6.78 -8.46 -1.14
N GLY A 79 -6.91 -9.58 -0.44
CA GLY A 79 -7.88 -10.64 -0.73
C GLY A 79 -9.33 -10.20 -0.51
N THR A 80 -9.58 -9.43 0.55
CA THR A 80 -10.91 -8.89 0.85
C THR A 80 -11.34 -7.86 -0.21
N LEU A 81 -10.42 -7.02 -0.69
CA LEU A 81 -10.68 -6.10 -1.79
C LEU A 81 -11.03 -6.82 -3.09
N TYR A 82 -10.35 -7.93 -3.37
CA TYR A 82 -10.65 -8.77 -4.52
C TYR A 82 -12.02 -9.46 -4.39
N PHE A 83 -12.35 -10.00 -3.20
CA PHE A 83 -13.63 -10.67 -2.97
C PHE A 83 -14.84 -9.73 -3.06
N TRP A 84 -14.67 -8.45 -2.71
CA TRP A 84 -15.72 -7.45 -2.77
C TRP A 84 -15.84 -6.76 -4.15
N ASP A 85 -15.06 -7.16 -5.15
CA ASP A 85 -15.05 -6.54 -6.49
C ASP A 85 -14.87 -5.00 -6.45
N VAL A 86 -14.20 -4.50 -5.40
CA VAL A 86 -14.01 -3.06 -5.21
C VAL A 86 -12.91 -2.59 -6.14
N THR A 87 -13.25 -1.64 -7.02
CA THR A 87 -12.26 -0.99 -7.86
C THR A 87 -11.28 -0.22 -6.96
N ILE A 88 -9.98 -0.51 -7.12
CA ILE A 88 -8.91 0.16 -6.38
C ILE A 88 -8.90 1.64 -6.79
N ASP A 89 -9.31 2.51 -5.87
CA ASP A 89 -9.23 3.97 -6.02
C ASP A 89 -8.17 4.56 -5.06
N THR A 90 -7.80 5.81 -5.27
CA THR A 90 -6.90 6.57 -4.38
C THR A 90 -7.36 6.52 -2.94
N ALA A 91 -8.64 6.73 -2.67
CA ALA A 91 -9.17 6.67 -1.31
C ALA A 91 -8.99 5.27 -0.68
N SER A 92 -9.31 4.21 -1.44
CA SER A 92 -9.18 2.82 -1.00
C SER A 92 -7.73 2.44 -0.69
N SER A 93 -6.78 2.92 -1.49
CA SER A 93 -5.35 2.67 -1.28
C SER A 93 -4.80 3.28 0.02
N ILE A 94 -5.29 4.46 0.39
CA ILE A 94 -4.92 5.13 1.63
C ILE A 94 -5.51 4.36 2.82
N LEU A 95 -6.78 3.98 2.74
CA LEU A 95 -7.45 3.20 3.78
C LEU A 95 -6.79 1.83 3.99
N LEU A 96 -6.35 1.18 2.90
CA LEU A 96 -5.57 -0.07 2.95
C LEU A 96 -4.28 0.15 3.73
N THR A 97 -3.53 1.20 3.40
CA THR A 97 -2.26 1.52 4.07
C THR A 97 -2.46 1.86 5.56
N LEU A 98 -3.51 2.61 5.88
CA LEU A 98 -3.87 2.95 7.27
C LEU A 98 -4.25 1.70 8.08
N SER A 99 -5.01 0.77 7.49
CA SER A 99 -5.38 -0.49 8.12
C SER A 99 -4.16 -1.33 8.50
N VAL A 100 -3.19 -1.44 7.59
CA VAL A 100 -1.92 -2.13 7.84
C VAL A 100 -1.14 -1.48 9.00
N GLY A 101 -1.12 -0.15 9.06
CA GLY A 101 -0.47 0.58 10.15
C GLY A 101 -1.12 0.34 11.52
N LEU A 102 -2.46 0.30 11.58
CA LEU A 102 -3.16 -0.02 12.83
C LEU A 102 -2.91 -1.47 13.26
N ALA A 103 -2.96 -2.43 12.33
CA ALA A 103 -2.73 -3.83 12.65
C ALA A 103 -1.33 -4.08 13.25
N VAL A 104 -0.30 -3.36 12.77
CA VAL A 104 1.04 -3.50 13.32
C VAL A 104 1.21 -2.84 14.68
N ASP A 105 0.55 -1.71 14.93
CA ASP A 105 0.58 -1.02 16.22
C ASP A 105 0.02 -1.91 17.33
N TYR A 106 -1.12 -2.57 17.08
CA TYR A 106 -1.68 -3.56 18.00
C TYR A 106 -0.72 -4.73 18.26
N SER A 107 -0.08 -5.26 17.21
CA SER A 107 0.87 -6.37 17.32
C SER A 107 2.12 -5.97 18.14
N ALA A 108 2.62 -4.75 17.96
CA ALA A 108 3.75 -4.22 18.69
C ALA A 108 3.40 -3.96 20.17
N HIS A 109 2.21 -3.42 20.46
CA HIS A 109 1.77 -3.17 21.84
C HIS A 109 1.63 -4.48 22.63
N ILE A 110 1.06 -5.52 22.02
CA ILE A 110 0.95 -6.86 22.62
C ILE A 110 2.35 -7.47 22.81
N GLY A 111 3.23 -7.39 21.81
CA GLY A 111 4.60 -7.92 21.90
C GLY A 111 5.44 -7.23 22.98
N HIS A 112 5.40 -5.90 23.06
CA HIS A 112 6.10 -5.12 24.08
C HIS A 112 5.58 -5.42 25.48
N THR A 113 4.26 -5.55 25.64
CA THR A 113 3.65 -5.91 26.93
C THR A 113 4.05 -7.33 27.36
N TYR A 114 4.08 -8.29 26.43
CA TYR A 114 4.55 -9.65 26.68
C TYR A 114 6.02 -9.70 27.10
N MET A 115 6.87 -8.84 26.54
CA MET A 115 8.28 -8.74 26.94
C MET A 115 8.49 -8.02 28.27
N THR A 116 7.64 -7.05 28.60
CA THR A 116 7.75 -6.25 29.84
C THR A 116 7.23 -6.99 31.06
N ILE A 117 6.26 -7.89 30.88
CA ILE A 117 5.66 -8.66 31.98
C ILE A 117 6.24 -10.08 31.95
N LEU A 118 7.12 -10.41 32.91
CA LEU A 118 7.53 -11.79 33.15
C LEU A 118 6.33 -12.57 33.72
N GLY A 119 5.55 -13.19 32.83
CA GLY A 119 4.61 -14.24 33.21
C GLY A 119 5.36 -15.55 33.42
N ASP A 120 5.29 -16.09 34.63
CA ASP A 120 5.80 -17.44 34.91
C ASP A 120 5.01 -18.47 34.09
N LYS A 121 5.73 -19.39 33.46
CA LYS A 121 5.18 -20.41 32.57
C LYS A 121 4.80 -21.63 33.43
N ASN A 122 3.70 -21.51 34.18
CA ASN A 122 3.05 -22.63 34.85
C ASN A 122 1.65 -22.83 34.29
#